data_AF-A0A7R7E9M6-F1
#
_entry.id   AF-A0A7R7E9M6-F1
#
_cell.length_a   1.000
_cell.length_b   1.000
_cell.length_c   1.000
_cell.angle_alpha   90.00
_cell.angle_beta   90.00
_cell.angle_gamma   90.00
#
_symmetry.space_group_name_H-M   'P 1'
#
loop_
_entity.id
_entity.type
_entity.pdbx_description
1 polymer ?
#
loop_
_entity_poly.entity_id
_entity_poly.type
_entity_poly.pdbx_seq_one_letter_code
_entity_poly.pdbx_strand_id
1 'polypeptide(L)'
;MYATFEGGGVYYQDAFGRREKEREFLKKEPPSKPPHHRALCGCGSGRTFGFCCESKPVALRPTWVERSIRERNLMLFTGISEILGITPDRDWVTVRREITDEKIRDAYGLYDALWPRDTNLLAMLPKPDGTARAIYTGLLHPSAIPKCALGLSLYFDELLIEHPFIHPGTVNKSFSPLEHPGMYRQEFLKSVALFTMMMPLVERGLVTLFPDPCNFDFHLRDQMFEMAQVRSRGLKVDPDEEAGFIEMMKEEHKRAMLLLPREALRHQVLRDSPTLKEVDVEAVLDAFDQLRQQDPLAVSQEGSLDGAQDGGQLTPFKIAPNFEITMYLAQATGSCIVTDSVFRWRELMVAAQRGWLGAPPLAQLRASMEQADFAFPYDVQDISALAERGIFGAYPNIMRKILKYLSTLSTRDSKPNFEASLNAEFERIRASTASAKKRSATHLPKARISCLWPAGGIQDNTVNRLLLMSSSEHHLASVPMALFVER
;
A
#
# COMPACT_ATOMS: atom_id res chain seq x y z
N MET A 1 21.23 -30.90 -2.95
CA MET A 1 22.66 -30.91 -2.63
C MET A 1 22.85 -30.34 -1.24
N TYR A 2 23.54 -31.07 -0.37
CA TYR A 2 23.96 -30.59 0.94
C TYR A 2 25.48 -30.70 0.98
N ALA A 3 26.17 -29.60 1.28
CA ALA A 3 27.61 -29.62 1.55
C ALA A 3 27.86 -28.97 2.91
N THR A 4 28.56 -29.69 3.79
CA THR A 4 28.97 -29.15 5.09
C THR A 4 30.45 -28.79 4.97
N PHE A 5 30.79 -27.54 5.24
CA PHE A 5 32.16 -27.06 5.20
C PHE A 5 32.86 -27.31 6.54
N GLU A 6 34.19 -27.38 6.55
CA GLU A 6 35.00 -27.62 7.75
C GLU A 6 34.76 -26.57 8.87
N GLY A 7 34.27 -25.38 8.52
CA GLY A 7 33.85 -24.34 9.47
C GLY A 7 32.42 -24.48 10.04
N GLY A 8 31.74 -25.60 9.80
CA GLY A 8 30.37 -25.87 10.28
C GLY A 8 29.24 -25.23 9.45
N GLY A 9 29.57 -24.44 8.42
CA GLY A 9 28.59 -23.89 7.48
C GLY A 9 27.97 -24.98 6.61
N VAL A 10 26.65 -24.95 6.41
CA VAL A 10 25.93 -25.90 5.55
C VAL A 10 25.41 -25.17 4.31
N TYR A 11 25.90 -25.57 3.14
CA TYR A 11 25.31 -25.20 1.85
C TYR A 11 24.15 -26.12 1.53
N TYR A 12 22.98 -25.52 1.31
CA TYR A 12 21.82 -26.19 0.74
C TYR A 12 21.63 -25.70 -0.69
N GLN A 13 21.30 -26.62 -1.59
CA GLN A 13 20.73 -26.29 -2.88
C GLN A 13 19.73 -27.35 -3.30
N ASP A 14 18.49 -26.97 -3.56
CA ASP A 14 17.47 -27.92 -3.98
C ASP A 14 17.56 -28.25 -5.49
N ALA A 15 16.64 -29.08 -5.99
CA ALA A 15 16.60 -29.49 -7.40
C ALA A 15 16.36 -28.33 -8.38
N PHE A 16 15.88 -27.18 -7.89
CA PHE A 16 15.59 -25.98 -8.66
C PHE A 16 16.65 -24.88 -8.45
N GLY A 17 17.75 -25.22 -7.79
CA GLY A 17 18.85 -24.29 -7.55
C GLY A 17 18.63 -23.34 -6.36
N ARG A 18 17.55 -23.50 -5.59
CA ARG A 18 17.23 -22.66 -4.43
C ARG A 18 18.16 -22.97 -3.27
N ARG A 19 18.74 -21.92 -2.68
CA ARG A 19 19.74 -22.03 -1.60
C ARG A 19 19.16 -21.98 -0.19
N GLU A 20 17.87 -21.67 -0.07
CA GLU A 20 17.16 -21.62 1.19
C GLU A 20 16.18 -22.79 1.29
N LYS A 21 16.06 -23.38 2.48
CA LYS A 21 15.08 -24.44 2.73
C LYS A 21 13.67 -23.85 2.74
N GLU A 22 12.71 -24.68 2.34
CA GLU A 22 11.30 -24.34 2.45
C GLU A 22 10.93 -24.08 3.92
N ARG A 23 10.17 -23.01 4.15
CA ARG A 23 9.79 -22.57 5.50
C ARG A 23 8.47 -23.23 5.91
N GLU A 24 8.57 -24.35 6.63
CA GLU A 24 7.41 -25.18 7.03
C GLU A 24 6.29 -24.40 7.72
N PHE A 25 6.61 -23.39 8.53
CA PHE A 25 5.61 -22.58 9.23
C PHE A 25 4.75 -21.71 8.28
N LEU A 26 5.17 -21.53 7.03
CA LEU A 26 4.38 -20.86 5.99
C LEU A 26 3.47 -21.83 5.22
N LYS A 27 3.59 -23.14 5.43
CA LYS A 27 2.77 -24.14 4.75
C LYS A 27 1.46 -24.38 5.48
N LYS A 28 0.47 -24.82 4.70
CA LYS A 28 -0.84 -25.25 5.16
C LYS A 28 -1.18 -26.57 4.50
N GLU A 29 -1.77 -27.48 5.26
CA GLU A 29 -2.37 -28.68 4.68
C GLU A 29 -3.72 -28.32 4.07
N PRO A 30 -3.89 -28.44 2.74
CA PRO A 30 -5.17 -28.17 2.12
C PRO A 30 -6.18 -29.25 2.56
N PRO A 31 -7.43 -28.87 2.88
CA PRO A 31 -8.43 -29.84 3.28
C PRO A 31 -8.74 -30.79 2.11
N SER A 32 -8.88 -32.09 2.42
CA SER A 32 -9.15 -33.14 1.43
C SER A 32 -10.55 -33.03 0.77
N LYS A 33 -11.45 -32.24 1.37
CA LYS A 33 -12.77 -31.90 0.85
C LYS A 33 -13.01 -30.40 1.00
N PRO A 34 -13.86 -29.80 0.15
CA PRO A 34 -14.26 -28.41 0.33
C PRO A 34 -14.79 -28.16 1.76
N PRO A 35 -14.39 -27.05 2.40
CA PRO A 35 -14.91 -26.67 3.72
C PRO A 35 -16.44 -26.49 3.68
N HIS A 36 -17.07 -26.60 4.84
CA HIS A 36 -18.48 -26.23 4.96
C HIS A 36 -18.67 -24.73 4.70
N HIS A 37 -19.82 -24.33 4.15
CA HIS A 37 -20.15 -22.94 3.78
C HIS A 37 -19.84 -21.90 4.88
N ARG A 38 -20.12 -22.24 6.15
CA ARG A 38 -19.88 -21.36 7.31
C ARG A 38 -18.47 -21.46 7.92
N ALA A 39 -17.66 -22.43 7.50
CA ALA A 39 -16.28 -22.55 7.97
C ALA A 39 -15.40 -21.45 7.35
N LEU A 40 -14.27 -21.13 7.98
CA LEU A 40 -13.30 -20.20 7.41
C LEU A 40 -12.76 -20.73 6.07
N CYS A 41 -12.55 -19.82 5.12
CA CYS A 41 -12.01 -20.18 3.82
C CYS A 41 -10.52 -20.55 3.92
N GLY A 42 -10.10 -21.63 3.26
CA GLY A 42 -8.70 -22.08 3.21
C GLY A 42 -7.73 -21.08 2.54
N CYS A 43 -8.25 -20.12 1.78
CA CYS A 43 -7.43 -19.07 1.15
C CYS A 43 -6.90 -18.03 2.15
N GLY A 44 -7.29 -18.09 3.42
CA GLY A 44 -6.80 -17.19 4.46
C GLY A 44 -7.30 -15.75 4.34
N SER A 45 -8.44 -15.51 3.68
CA SER A 45 -9.05 -14.18 3.54
C SER A 45 -9.71 -13.65 4.82
N GLY A 46 -9.91 -14.52 5.82
CA GLY A 46 -10.71 -14.21 7.01
C GLY A 46 -12.23 -14.31 6.80
N ARG A 47 -12.69 -14.53 5.56
CA ARG A 47 -14.12 -14.73 5.24
C ARG A 47 -14.51 -16.20 5.35
N THR A 48 -15.79 -16.48 5.57
CA THR A 48 -16.31 -17.84 5.47
C THR A 48 -16.23 -18.34 4.02
N PHE A 49 -16.14 -19.66 3.83
CA PHE A 49 -15.99 -20.29 2.52
C PHE A 49 -17.11 -19.88 1.56
N GLY A 50 -18.35 -19.82 2.05
CA GLY A 50 -19.53 -19.44 1.28
C GLY A 50 -19.54 -18.01 0.75
N PHE A 51 -18.97 -17.08 1.52
CA PHE A 51 -18.78 -15.69 1.09
C PHE A 51 -17.40 -15.43 0.47
N CYS A 52 -16.67 -16.49 0.12
CA CYS A 52 -15.32 -16.41 -0.41
C CYS A 52 -15.11 -17.30 -1.63
N CYS A 53 -14.50 -18.48 -1.47
CA CYS A 53 -14.08 -19.32 -2.59
C CYS A 53 -15.15 -20.29 -3.11
N GLU A 54 -16.28 -20.47 -2.41
CA GLU A 54 -17.31 -21.44 -2.79
C GLU A 54 -17.83 -21.20 -4.21
N SER A 55 -18.17 -19.96 -4.53
CA SER A 55 -18.69 -19.55 -5.86
C SER A 55 -17.60 -19.36 -6.92
N LYS A 56 -16.32 -19.45 -6.55
CA LYS A 56 -15.19 -19.19 -7.45
C LYS A 56 -14.70 -20.48 -8.11
N PRO A 57 -14.44 -20.49 -9.42
CA PRO A 57 -13.68 -21.56 -10.07
C PRO A 57 -12.34 -21.78 -9.37
N VAL A 58 -11.86 -23.02 -9.31
CA VAL A 58 -10.62 -23.38 -8.59
C VAL A 58 -9.43 -22.56 -9.07
N ALA A 59 -9.30 -22.34 -10.38
CA ALA A 59 -8.20 -21.58 -10.97
C ALA A 59 -8.19 -20.08 -10.59
N LEU A 60 -9.32 -19.54 -10.13
CA LEU A 60 -9.41 -18.16 -9.64
C LEU A 60 -9.27 -18.04 -8.11
N ARG A 61 -9.01 -19.15 -7.41
CA ARG A 61 -8.81 -19.15 -5.96
C ARG A 61 -7.34 -18.87 -5.65
N PRO A 62 -7.03 -17.97 -4.69
CA PRO A 62 -5.68 -17.89 -4.14
C PRO A 62 -5.24 -19.22 -3.52
N THR A 63 -3.94 -19.41 -3.40
CA THR A 63 -3.35 -20.64 -2.84
C THR A 63 -3.93 -21.02 -1.46
N TRP A 64 -4.18 -22.32 -1.27
CA TRP A 64 -4.59 -22.91 0.02
C TRP A 64 -3.44 -23.68 0.70
N VAL A 65 -2.31 -23.85 0.01
CA VAL A 65 -1.17 -24.63 0.51
C VAL A 65 -0.14 -23.77 1.26
N GLU A 66 -0.28 -22.45 1.21
CA GLU A 66 0.57 -21.52 1.94
C GLU A 66 -0.23 -20.44 2.66
N ARG A 67 0.31 -19.96 3.78
CA ARG A 67 -0.19 -18.80 4.53
C ARG A 67 -0.38 -17.63 3.57
N SER A 68 -1.59 -17.09 3.54
CA SER A 68 -2.00 -15.98 2.67
C SER A 68 -1.28 -14.68 3.01
N ILE A 69 -1.41 -13.66 2.14
CA ILE A 69 -0.89 -12.32 2.40
C ILE A 69 -1.43 -11.77 3.73
N ARG A 70 -2.74 -11.92 3.95
CA ARG A 70 -3.39 -11.50 5.20
C ARG A 70 -2.86 -12.27 6.42
N GLU A 71 -2.73 -13.59 6.32
CA GLU A 71 -2.21 -14.40 7.42
C GLU A 71 -0.78 -13.97 7.80
N ARG A 72 0.08 -13.72 6.80
CA ARG A 72 1.45 -13.24 7.04
C ARG A 72 1.49 -11.83 7.64
N ASN A 73 0.61 -10.93 7.22
CA ASN A 73 0.49 -9.61 7.85
C ASN A 73 0.03 -9.68 9.31
N LEU A 74 -0.91 -10.57 9.64
CA LEU A 74 -1.32 -10.78 11.03
C LEU A 74 -0.18 -11.32 11.88
N MET A 75 0.56 -12.32 11.38
CA MET A 75 1.75 -12.85 12.06
C MET A 75 2.82 -11.77 12.27
N LEU A 76 3.07 -10.96 11.25
CA LEU A 76 4.02 -9.84 11.33
C LEU A 76 3.58 -8.82 12.38
N PHE A 77 2.28 -8.46 12.40
CA PHE A 77 1.75 -7.49 13.35
C PHE A 77 1.85 -7.98 14.79
N THR A 78 1.49 -9.23 15.06
CA THR A 78 1.68 -9.83 16.38
C THR A 78 3.14 -9.81 16.78
N GLY A 79 4.05 -10.29 15.92
CA GLY A 79 5.47 -10.36 16.26
C GLY A 79 6.13 -8.98 16.43
N ILE A 80 5.82 -7.99 15.59
CA ILE A 80 6.31 -6.62 15.77
C ILE A 80 5.75 -6.01 17.06
N SER A 81 4.48 -6.25 17.37
CA SER A 81 3.88 -5.75 18.62
C SER A 81 4.59 -6.34 19.85
N GLU A 82 4.95 -7.62 19.81
CA GLU A 82 5.74 -8.26 20.86
C GLU A 82 7.17 -7.70 20.96
N ILE A 83 7.89 -7.59 19.84
CA ILE A 83 9.26 -7.05 19.77
C ILE A 83 9.33 -5.62 20.31
N LEU A 84 8.34 -4.79 19.96
CA LEU A 84 8.27 -3.40 20.38
C LEU A 84 7.59 -3.21 21.75
N GLY A 85 6.95 -4.25 22.29
CA GLY A 85 6.15 -4.17 23.50
C GLY A 85 4.96 -3.23 23.36
N ILE A 86 4.29 -3.22 22.20
CA ILE A 86 3.06 -2.45 21.96
C ILE A 86 1.92 -3.15 22.68
N THR A 87 1.38 -2.48 23.70
CA THR A 87 0.28 -2.96 24.55
C THR A 87 -0.73 -1.83 24.76
N PRO A 88 -2.01 -2.12 25.05
CA PRO A 88 -3.05 -1.10 25.16
C PRO A 88 -2.78 -0.01 26.21
N ASP A 89 -1.99 -0.32 27.23
CA ASP A 89 -1.63 0.55 28.34
C ASP A 89 -0.36 1.38 28.10
N ARG A 90 0.35 1.14 27.00
CA ARG A 90 1.60 1.85 26.69
C ARG A 90 1.40 2.94 25.65
N ASP A 91 1.90 4.12 25.97
CA ASP A 91 1.86 5.26 25.06
C ASP A 91 2.94 5.15 23.96
N TRP A 92 2.69 5.82 22.84
CA TRP A 92 3.57 5.80 21.67
C TRP A 92 4.93 6.46 21.93
N VAL A 93 5.03 7.45 22.83
CA VAL A 93 6.30 8.11 23.16
C VAL A 93 7.23 7.11 23.84
N THR A 94 6.70 6.31 24.78
CA THR A 94 7.43 5.26 25.47
C THR A 94 7.90 4.19 24.48
N VAL A 95 7.02 3.71 23.59
CA VAL A 95 7.40 2.75 22.54
C VAL A 95 8.53 3.32 21.69
N ARG A 96 8.42 4.56 21.21
CA ARG A 96 9.45 5.22 20.41
C ARG A 96 10.80 5.29 21.11
N ARG A 97 10.84 5.68 22.38
CA ARG A 97 12.09 5.82 23.15
C ARG A 97 12.85 4.51 23.28
N GLU A 98 12.14 3.39 23.31
CA GLU A 98 12.69 2.07 23.54
C GLU A 98 12.97 1.26 22.27
N ILE A 99 12.79 1.84 21.08
CA ILE A 99 13.24 1.20 19.84
C ILE A 99 14.78 1.15 19.87
N THR A 100 15.35 -0.04 19.75
CA THR A 100 16.79 -0.24 19.64
C THR A 100 17.14 -0.83 18.28
N ASP A 101 18.43 -0.80 17.94
CA ASP A 101 18.93 -1.37 16.70
C ASP A 101 18.66 -2.89 16.62
N GLU A 102 18.69 -3.59 17.77
CA GLU A 102 18.29 -5.00 17.87
C GLU A 102 16.82 -5.18 17.55
N LYS A 103 15.92 -4.37 18.12
CA LYS A 103 14.48 -4.46 17.81
C LYS A 103 14.18 -4.19 16.35
N ILE A 104 14.88 -3.24 15.74
CA ILE A 104 14.77 -2.95 14.30
C ILE A 104 15.19 -4.18 13.49
N ARG A 105 16.39 -4.73 13.79
CA ARG A 105 16.91 -5.93 13.13
C ARG A 105 15.95 -7.11 13.28
N ASP A 106 15.42 -7.35 14.47
CA ASP A 106 14.53 -8.47 14.76
C ASP A 106 13.20 -8.33 14.01
N ALA A 107 12.63 -7.13 13.94
CA ALA A 107 11.42 -6.86 13.19
C ALA A 107 11.61 -7.03 11.67
N TYR A 108 12.73 -6.55 11.11
CA TYR A 108 13.08 -6.80 9.71
C TYR A 108 13.42 -8.27 9.45
N GLY A 109 14.03 -8.96 10.41
CA GLY A 109 14.29 -10.40 10.36
C GLY A 109 12.99 -11.20 10.32
N LEU A 110 11.98 -10.79 11.10
CA LEU A 110 10.64 -11.37 11.04
C LEU A 110 9.96 -11.10 9.68
N TYR A 111 10.08 -9.89 9.14
CA TYR A 111 9.54 -9.57 7.81
C TYR A 111 10.20 -10.43 6.73
N ASP A 112 11.53 -10.53 6.73
CA ASP A 112 12.26 -11.41 5.83
C ASP A 112 11.80 -12.87 6.00
N ALA A 113 11.65 -13.35 7.25
CA ALA A 113 11.17 -14.69 7.61
C ALA A 113 9.76 -15.02 7.08
N LEU A 114 8.88 -14.02 6.97
CA LEU A 114 7.53 -14.20 6.44
C LEU A 114 7.46 -14.12 4.91
N TRP A 115 8.45 -13.50 4.28
CA TRP A 115 8.46 -13.22 2.85
C TRP A 115 9.74 -13.75 2.17
N PRO A 116 10.00 -15.07 2.17
CA PRO A 116 11.18 -15.59 1.49
C PRO A 116 11.18 -15.21 0.00
N ARG A 117 12.37 -14.99 -0.58
CA ARG A 117 12.53 -14.51 -1.96
C ARG A 117 11.99 -15.45 -3.03
N ASP A 118 11.77 -16.72 -2.71
CA ASP A 118 11.14 -17.70 -3.60
C ASP A 118 9.61 -17.76 -3.46
N THR A 119 9.00 -16.86 -2.68
CA THR A 119 7.54 -16.74 -2.54
C THR A 119 6.90 -16.51 -3.91
N ASN A 120 5.98 -17.40 -4.30
CA ASN A 120 5.12 -17.16 -5.46
C ASN A 120 3.99 -16.18 -5.11
N LEU A 121 4.32 -14.89 -5.06
CA LEU A 121 3.39 -13.84 -4.66
C LEU A 121 2.14 -13.82 -5.57
N LEU A 122 2.30 -14.05 -6.87
CA LEU A 122 1.18 -14.09 -7.81
C LEU A 122 0.14 -15.14 -7.42
N ALA A 123 0.54 -16.34 -6.98
CA ALA A 123 -0.40 -17.37 -6.54
C ALA A 123 -1.18 -17.00 -5.27
N MET A 124 -0.64 -16.06 -4.48
CA MET A 124 -1.27 -15.56 -3.26
C MET A 124 -2.19 -14.36 -3.51
N LEU A 125 -1.93 -13.59 -4.56
CA LEU A 125 -2.74 -12.44 -4.94
C LEU A 125 -4.14 -12.86 -5.41
N PRO A 126 -5.17 -12.04 -5.16
CA PRO A 126 -6.49 -12.27 -5.72
C PRO A 126 -6.45 -12.29 -7.25
N LYS A 127 -7.37 -13.05 -7.86
CA LYS A 127 -7.52 -13.14 -9.32
C LYS A 127 -8.67 -12.27 -9.81
N PRO A 128 -8.76 -11.99 -11.13
CA PRO A 128 -9.89 -11.25 -11.71
C PRO A 128 -11.18 -12.07 -11.64
N ASP A 129 -11.83 -12.04 -10.47
CA ASP A 129 -13.00 -12.86 -10.10
C ASP A 129 -14.32 -12.06 -10.08
N GLY A 130 -14.28 -10.80 -10.50
CA GLY A 130 -15.42 -9.88 -10.51
C GLY A 130 -15.72 -9.18 -9.18
N THR A 131 -14.89 -9.40 -8.14
CA THR A 131 -14.91 -8.60 -6.91
C THR A 131 -14.48 -7.16 -7.21
N ALA A 132 -15.10 -6.17 -6.58
CA ALA A 132 -14.72 -4.76 -6.79
C ALA A 132 -13.45 -4.45 -5.98
N ARG A 133 -12.29 -4.61 -6.61
CA ARG A 133 -11.00 -4.27 -5.99
C ARG A 133 -10.48 -2.93 -6.49
N ALA A 134 -9.80 -2.22 -5.62
CA ALA A 134 -9.00 -1.05 -5.98
C ALA A 134 -7.56 -1.29 -5.57
N ILE A 135 -6.59 -0.96 -6.43
CA ILE A 135 -5.19 -0.81 -6.06
C ILE A 135 -4.86 0.66 -5.93
N TYR A 136 -4.31 1.04 -4.79
CA TYR A 136 -3.84 2.39 -4.55
C TYR A 136 -2.41 2.54 -5.06
N THR A 137 -2.15 3.61 -5.83
CA THR A 137 -0.82 4.09 -6.16
C THR A 137 -0.69 5.54 -5.72
N GLY A 138 0.28 5.84 -4.86
CA GLY A 138 0.41 7.16 -4.29
C GLY A 138 1.32 7.16 -3.08
N LEU A 139 1.18 8.18 -2.23
CA LEU A 139 2.07 8.40 -1.11
C LEU A 139 1.80 7.41 0.04
N LEU A 140 2.81 6.62 0.37
CA LEU A 140 2.83 5.76 1.55
C LEU A 140 3.54 6.48 2.69
N HIS A 141 2.79 7.33 3.40
CA HIS A 141 3.29 8.05 4.56
C HIS A 141 2.21 8.14 5.66
N PRO A 142 2.55 8.00 6.96
CA PRO A 142 1.57 8.04 8.04
C PRO A 142 0.68 9.30 8.07
N SER A 143 1.21 10.46 7.65
CA SER A 143 0.44 11.72 7.62
C SER A 143 -0.44 11.90 6.37
N ALA A 144 -0.23 11.08 5.33
CA ALA A 144 -0.87 11.21 4.01
C ALA A 144 -1.89 10.09 3.75
N ILE A 145 -1.52 8.82 3.98
CA ILE A 145 -2.34 7.67 3.62
C ILE A 145 -3.80 7.73 4.14
N PRO A 146 -4.09 8.24 5.36
CA PRO A 146 -5.47 8.24 5.86
C PRO A 146 -6.35 9.19 5.06
N LYS A 147 -5.76 10.27 4.57
CA LYS A 147 -6.42 11.30 3.78
C LYS A 147 -6.63 10.90 2.33
N CYS A 148 -5.81 9.97 1.84
CA CYS A 148 -5.71 9.70 0.40
C CYS A 148 -6.26 8.32 -0.01
N ALA A 149 -6.10 7.30 0.85
CA ALA A 149 -6.40 5.92 0.47
C ALA A 149 -7.43 5.23 1.38
N LEU A 150 -7.30 5.35 2.70
CA LEU A 150 -8.00 4.43 3.62
C LEU A 150 -9.54 4.53 3.54
N GLY A 151 -10.08 5.71 3.29
CA GLY A 151 -11.52 5.92 3.07
C GLY A 151 -12.08 5.15 1.86
N LEU A 152 -11.25 4.80 0.87
CA LEU A 152 -11.66 4.01 -0.31
C LEU A 152 -12.12 2.59 0.07
N SER A 153 -11.68 2.07 1.20
CA SER A 153 -12.07 0.74 1.68
C SER A 153 -13.58 0.60 1.96
N LEU A 154 -14.31 1.72 2.05
CA LEU A 154 -15.78 1.73 2.14
C LEU A 154 -16.48 1.62 0.78
N TYR A 155 -15.78 1.91 -0.31
CA TYR A 155 -16.35 1.99 -1.66
C TYR A 155 -16.08 0.74 -2.49
N PHE A 156 -15.10 -0.06 -2.09
CA PHE A 156 -14.65 -1.29 -2.74
C PHE A 156 -14.81 -2.49 -1.81
N ASP A 157 -14.86 -3.70 -2.37
CA ASP A 157 -14.88 -4.95 -1.58
C ASP A 157 -13.53 -5.23 -0.91
N GLU A 158 -12.45 -4.69 -1.48
CA GLU A 158 -11.06 -4.85 -1.02
C GLU A 158 -10.18 -3.75 -1.63
N LEU A 159 -9.38 -3.10 -0.78
CA LEU A 159 -8.37 -2.11 -1.18
C LEU A 159 -6.97 -2.72 -1.05
N LEU A 160 -6.22 -2.74 -2.15
CA LEU A 160 -4.84 -3.23 -2.22
C LEU A 160 -3.88 -2.05 -2.05
N ILE A 161 -2.99 -2.15 -1.08
CA ILE A 161 -1.94 -1.14 -0.80
C ILE A 161 -0.60 -1.87 -0.70
N GLU A 162 0.45 -1.30 -1.27
CA GLU A 162 1.79 -1.87 -1.13
C GLU A 162 2.26 -1.81 0.34
N HIS A 163 2.90 -2.87 0.79
CA HIS A 163 3.33 -3.04 2.17
C HIS A 163 4.42 -2.02 2.52
N PRO A 164 4.37 -1.37 3.70
CA PRO A 164 5.29 -0.27 4.01
C PRO A 164 6.73 -0.73 4.28
N PHE A 165 6.98 -1.98 4.65
CA PHE A 165 8.33 -2.47 4.90
C PHE A 165 9.11 -2.75 3.61
N ILE A 166 10.37 -2.29 3.59
CA ILE A 166 11.36 -2.68 2.58
C ILE A 166 11.82 -4.10 2.88
N HIS A 167 12.00 -4.91 1.84
CA HIS A 167 12.49 -6.27 2.00
C HIS A 167 14.02 -6.28 2.20
N PRO A 168 14.56 -6.77 3.35
CA PRO A 168 16.00 -6.73 3.61
C PRO A 168 16.82 -7.49 2.57
N GLY A 169 16.35 -8.66 2.14
CA GLY A 169 17.01 -9.49 1.14
C GLY A 169 17.10 -8.91 -0.28
N THR A 170 16.53 -7.72 -0.54
CA THR A 170 16.56 -7.07 -1.86
C THR A 170 17.38 -5.79 -1.87
N VAL A 171 17.88 -5.37 -0.71
CA VAL A 171 18.78 -4.23 -0.52
C VAL A 171 20.23 -4.72 -0.53
N ASN A 172 21.15 -3.87 -1.01
CA ASN A 172 22.59 -4.14 -0.88
C ASN A 172 22.97 -4.30 0.60
N LYS A 173 23.87 -5.22 0.92
CA LYS A 173 24.34 -5.48 2.29
C LYS A 173 24.77 -4.21 3.03
N SER A 174 25.45 -3.27 2.36
CA SER A 174 25.89 -2.00 2.97
C SER A 174 24.74 -1.08 3.39
N PHE A 175 23.53 -1.35 2.91
CA PHE A 175 22.32 -0.63 3.27
C PHE A 175 21.28 -1.57 3.88
N SER A 176 21.59 -2.82 4.20
CA SER A 176 20.59 -3.77 4.71
C SER A 176 20.17 -3.39 6.14
N PRO A 177 18.87 -3.36 6.49
CA PRO A 177 18.44 -3.13 7.87
C PRO A 177 18.83 -4.26 8.82
N LEU A 178 19.26 -5.42 8.30
CA LEU A 178 19.77 -6.53 9.13
C LEU A 178 21.22 -6.31 9.56
N GLU A 179 22.02 -5.65 8.72
CA GLU A 179 23.45 -5.38 8.96
C GLU A 179 23.65 -4.00 9.60
N HIS A 180 22.83 -3.02 9.18
CA HIS A 180 22.92 -1.61 9.60
C HIS A 180 21.57 -1.07 10.09
N PRO A 181 20.95 -1.68 11.12
CA PRO A 181 19.64 -1.26 11.65
C PRO A 181 19.60 0.21 12.10
N GLY A 182 20.71 0.74 12.62
CA GLY A 182 20.80 2.15 13.05
C GLY A 182 20.48 3.16 11.94
N MET A 183 20.75 2.83 10.67
CA MET A 183 20.42 3.70 9.52
C MET A 183 18.90 3.79 9.28
N TYR A 184 18.11 2.90 9.86
CA TYR A 184 16.68 2.77 9.56
C TYR A 184 15.77 3.34 10.64
N ARG A 185 16.28 3.96 11.71
CA ARG A 185 15.45 4.39 12.86
C ARG A 185 14.25 5.24 12.43
N GLN A 186 14.47 6.24 11.57
CA GLN A 186 13.40 7.10 11.05
C GLN A 186 12.42 6.35 10.13
N GLU A 187 12.94 5.54 9.20
CA GLU A 187 12.11 4.81 8.25
C GLU A 187 11.31 3.67 8.89
N PHE A 188 11.92 2.98 9.85
CA PHE A 188 11.28 1.94 10.65
C PHE A 188 10.12 2.51 11.45
N LEU A 189 10.31 3.68 12.09
CA LEU A 189 9.25 4.36 12.83
C LEU A 189 8.04 4.67 11.94
N LYS A 190 8.28 5.23 10.75
CA LYS A 190 7.21 5.48 9.77
C LYS A 190 6.53 4.19 9.31
N SER A 191 7.31 3.16 9.01
CA SER A 191 6.80 1.86 8.55
C SER A 191 5.93 1.18 9.60
N VAL A 192 6.35 1.17 10.86
CA VAL A 192 5.57 0.61 11.99
C VAL A 192 4.31 1.42 12.25
N ALA A 193 4.40 2.75 12.26
CA ALA A 193 3.24 3.62 12.46
C ALA A 193 2.19 3.39 11.37
N LEU A 194 2.62 3.37 10.10
CA LEU A 194 1.76 3.11 8.95
C LEU A 194 1.16 1.71 8.99
N PHE A 195 1.96 0.69 9.27
CA PHE A 195 1.52 -0.69 9.36
C PHE A 195 0.46 -0.87 10.46
N THR A 196 0.78 -0.47 11.70
CA THR A 196 -0.12 -0.56 12.87
C THR A 196 -1.44 0.17 12.63
N MET A 197 -1.39 1.35 12.01
CA MET A 197 -2.58 2.12 11.66
C MET A 197 -3.52 1.36 10.71
N MET A 198 -2.99 0.64 9.72
CA MET A 198 -3.82 -0.06 8.73
C MET A 198 -4.33 -1.44 9.20
N MET A 199 -3.72 -2.03 10.23
CA MET A 199 -4.06 -3.39 10.68
C MET A 199 -5.54 -3.63 11.02
N PRO A 200 -6.27 -2.70 11.67
CA PRO A 200 -7.71 -2.90 11.90
C PRO A 200 -8.53 -3.10 10.62
N LEU A 201 -8.09 -2.54 9.49
CA LEU A 201 -8.74 -2.72 8.19
C LEU A 201 -8.28 -4.03 7.51
N VAL A 202 -7.04 -4.45 7.72
CA VAL A 202 -6.50 -5.74 7.27
C VAL A 202 -7.18 -6.90 7.98
N GLU A 203 -7.37 -6.79 9.29
CA GLU A 203 -8.11 -7.76 10.10
C GLU A 203 -9.55 -7.93 9.60
N ARG A 204 -10.23 -6.84 9.21
CA ARG A 204 -11.58 -6.91 8.63
C ARG A 204 -11.61 -7.36 7.16
N GLY A 205 -10.45 -7.52 6.50
CA GLY A 205 -10.38 -7.89 5.08
C GLY A 205 -10.89 -6.81 4.15
N LEU A 206 -10.79 -5.55 4.59
CA LEU A 206 -11.10 -4.33 3.81
C LEU A 206 -9.85 -3.81 3.09
N VAL A 207 -8.67 -4.04 3.68
CA VAL A 207 -7.36 -3.68 3.11
C VAL A 207 -6.49 -4.94 3.02
N THR A 208 -5.75 -5.09 1.92
CA THR A 208 -4.70 -6.11 1.78
C THR A 208 -3.37 -5.41 1.52
N LEU A 209 -2.41 -5.62 2.43
CA LEU A 209 -1.04 -5.10 2.30
C LEU A 209 -0.17 -6.12 1.60
N PHE A 210 0.17 -5.89 0.33
CA PHE A 210 0.98 -6.82 -0.46
C PHE A 210 2.43 -6.33 -0.55
N PRO A 211 3.45 -7.19 -0.44
CA PRO A 211 4.83 -6.80 -0.68
C PRO A 211 5.05 -6.48 -2.16
N ASP A 212 6.00 -5.59 -2.48
CA ASP A 212 6.37 -5.28 -3.87
C ASP A 212 6.76 -6.59 -4.62
N PRO A 213 6.08 -6.94 -5.73
CA PRO A 213 6.39 -8.11 -6.54
C PRO A 213 7.86 -8.18 -7.01
N CYS A 214 8.50 -7.03 -7.22
CA CYS A 214 9.90 -6.95 -7.62
C CYS A 214 10.87 -7.53 -6.58
N ASN A 215 10.40 -7.78 -5.34
CA ASN A 215 11.20 -8.43 -4.32
C ASN A 215 11.38 -9.94 -4.56
N PHE A 216 10.46 -10.56 -5.31
CA PHE A 216 10.40 -12.01 -5.53
C PHE A 216 10.76 -12.40 -6.96
N ASP A 217 10.65 -11.46 -7.90
CA ASP A 217 11.00 -11.66 -9.30
C ASP A 217 11.99 -10.57 -9.75
N PHE A 218 13.27 -10.97 -9.80
CA PHE A 218 14.36 -10.09 -10.24
C PHE A 218 14.26 -9.73 -11.72
N HIS A 219 13.70 -10.61 -12.55
CA HIS A 219 13.52 -10.32 -13.96
C HIS A 219 12.43 -9.26 -14.16
N LEU A 220 11.31 -9.39 -13.44
CA LEU A 220 10.27 -8.36 -13.39
C LEU A 220 10.85 -7.03 -12.91
N ARG A 221 11.67 -7.04 -11.86
CA ARG A 221 12.33 -5.85 -11.33
C ARG A 221 13.17 -5.14 -12.37
N ASP A 222 14.06 -5.87 -13.05
CA ASP A 222 14.99 -5.27 -14.01
C ASP A 222 14.24 -4.68 -15.21
N GLN A 223 13.24 -5.40 -15.73
CA GLN A 223 12.39 -4.90 -16.81
C GLN A 223 11.57 -3.67 -16.39
N MET A 224 11.01 -3.69 -15.19
CA MET A 224 10.31 -2.54 -14.62
C MET A 224 11.23 -1.32 -14.52
N PHE A 225 12.48 -1.49 -14.07
CA PHE A 225 13.44 -0.39 -13.95
C PHE A 225 13.75 0.24 -15.32
N GLU A 226 13.99 -0.57 -16.35
CA GLU A 226 14.21 -0.09 -17.71
C GLU A 226 13.01 0.70 -18.24
N MET A 227 11.80 0.17 -18.05
CA MET A 227 10.54 0.82 -18.47
C MET A 227 10.35 2.17 -17.75
N ALA A 228 10.54 2.20 -16.43
CA ALA A 228 10.41 3.41 -15.64
C ALA A 228 11.44 4.49 -16.06
N GLN A 229 12.68 4.10 -16.38
CA GLN A 229 13.71 5.03 -16.89
C GLN A 229 13.36 5.63 -18.25
N VAL A 230 12.73 4.87 -19.14
CA VAL A 230 12.28 5.39 -20.44
C VAL A 230 11.13 6.37 -20.25
N ARG A 231 10.15 6.01 -19.43
CA ARG A 231 8.97 6.83 -19.15
C ARG A 231 9.30 8.14 -18.44
N SER A 232 10.23 8.13 -17.49
CA SER A 232 10.63 9.32 -16.73
C SER A 232 11.26 10.42 -17.59
N ARG A 233 11.71 10.12 -18.82
CA ARG A 233 12.22 11.12 -19.76
C ARG A 233 11.12 12.03 -20.31
N GLY A 234 9.88 11.56 -20.36
CA GLY A 234 8.76 12.26 -20.98
C GLY A 234 7.82 12.99 -20.01
N LEU A 235 7.90 12.70 -18.71
CA LEU A 235 7.00 13.25 -17.69
C LEU A 235 7.83 13.74 -16.50
N LYS A 236 7.67 15.02 -16.15
CA LYS A 236 8.31 15.63 -14.98
C LYS A 236 7.28 15.86 -13.88
N VAL A 237 7.74 15.77 -12.63
CA VAL A 237 6.95 16.17 -11.46
C VAL A 237 6.92 17.70 -11.44
N ASP A 238 5.71 18.25 -11.33
CA ASP A 238 5.50 19.67 -11.07
C ASP A 238 5.33 19.88 -9.56
N PRO A 239 6.27 20.57 -8.88
CA PRO A 239 6.19 20.81 -7.44
C PRO A 239 4.93 21.58 -7.01
N ASP A 240 4.40 22.46 -7.87
CA ASP A 240 3.25 23.30 -7.52
C ASP A 240 1.94 22.49 -7.48
N GLU A 241 1.84 21.48 -8.33
CA GLU A 241 0.69 20.58 -8.39
C GLU A 241 0.75 19.47 -7.33
N GLU A 242 1.92 19.26 -6.74
CA GLU A 242 2.18 18.29 -5.67
C GLU A 242 2.49 19.01 -4.35
N ALA A 243 1.86 20.17 -4.09
CA ALA A 243 2.15 21.01 -2.92
C ALA A 243 2.09 20.25 -1.58
N GLY A 244 1.13 19.34 -1.42
CA GLY A 244 1.02 18.51 -0.20
C GLY A 244 2.18 17.52 -0.05
N PHE A 245 2.74 17.02 -1.15
CA PHE A 245 3.96 16.22 -1.14
C PHE A 245 5.16 17.07 -0.72
N ILE A 246 5.30 18.29 -1.27
CA ILE A 246 6.39 19.21 -0.94
C ILE A 246 6.34 19.64 0.54
N GLU A 247 5.16 19.89 1.10
CA GLU A 247 4.99 20.19 2.53
C GLU A 247 5.46 19.02 3.40
N MET A 248 5.06 17.79 3.05
CA MET A 248 5.52 16.59 3.75
C MET A 248 7.04 16.40 3.66
N MET A 249 7.65 16.67 2.50
CA MET A 249 9.11 16.64 2.32
C MET A 249 9.82 17.63 3.26
N LYS A 250 9.25 18.83 3.43
CA LYS A 250 9.80 19.85 4.35
C LYS A 250 9.74 19.39 5.80
N GLU A 251 8.64 18.75 6.22
CA GLU A 251 8.53 18.20 7.58
C GLU A 251 9.53 17.04 7.81
N GLU A 252 9.73 16.16 6.82
CA GLU A 252 10.76 15.11 6.92
C GLU A 252 12.17 15.70 6.97
N HIS A 253 12.44 16.75 6.19
CA HIS A 253 13.72 17.46 6.27
C HIS A 253 13.92 18.09 7.64
N LYS A 254 12.89 18.74 8.20
CA LYS A 254 12.92 19.28 9.56
C LYS A 254 13.23 18.19 10.59
N ARG A 255 12.59 17.01 10.51
CA ARG A 255 12.90 15.87 11.39
C ARG A 255 14.37 15.47 11.30
N ALA A 256 14.89 15.32 10.08
CA ALA A 256 16.30 14.96 9.88
C ALA A 256 17.25 16.00 10.46
N MET A 257 16.94 17.29 10.29
CA MET A 257 17.72 18.40 10.86
C MET A 257 17.73 18.35 12.39
N LEU A 258 16.58 18.09 13.02
CA LEU A 258 16.46 17.99 14.48
C LEU A 258 17.15 16.76 15.09
N LEU A 259 17.69 15.85 14.28
CA LEU A 259 18.50 14.72 14.76
C LEU A 259 20.00 15.04 14.85
N LEU A 260 20.43 16.21 14.36
CA LEU A 260 21.82 16.61 14.44
C LEU A 260 22.29 16.72 15.90
N PRO A 261 23.58 16.44 16.18
CA PRO A 261 24.14 16.66 17.51
C PRO A 261 23.88 18.09 17.98
N ARG A 262 23.65 18.28 19.29
CA ARG A 262 23.29 19.58 19.87
C ARG A 262 24.27 20.70 19.49
N GLU A 263 25.57 20.40 19.45
CA GLU A 263 26.60 21.36 18.99
C GLU A 263 26.47 21.72 17.51
N ALA A 264 26.10 20.78 16.64
CA ALA A 264 25.86 21.08 15.24
C ALA A 264 24.61 21.96 15.07
N LEU A 265 23.54 21.71 15.85
CA LEU A 265 22.36 22.57 15.90
C LEU A 265 22.71 23.98 16.41
N ARG A 266 23.52 24.09 17.46
CA ARG A 266 24.04 25.36 17.97
C ARG A 266 24.71 26.17 16.88
N HIS A 267 25.63 25.54 16.13
CA HIS A 267 26.31 26.19 15.01
C HIS A 267 25.34 26.67 13.92
N GLN A 268 24.27 25.93 13.63
CA GLN A 268 23.27 26.36 12.66
C GLN A 268 22.46 27.55 13.15
N VAL A 269 22.01 27.55 14.41
CA VAL A 269 21.30 28.68 15.02
C VAL A 269 22.14 29.95 14.98
N LEU A 270 23.42 29.86 15.37
CA LEU A 270 24.34 31.00 15.34
C LEU A 270 24.71 31.45 13.92
N ARG A 271 24.71 30.55 12.94
CA ARG A 271 24.92 30.92 11.53
C ARG A 271 23.74 31.74 11.00
N ASP A 272 22.52 31.32 11.31
CA ASP A 272 21.30 31.94 10.79
C ASP A 272 20.89 33.18 11.63
N SER A 273 21.36 33.27 12.88
CA SER A 273 21.16 34.41 13.78
C SER A 273 22.39 34.70 14.65
N PRO A 274 23.44 35.34 14.09
CA PRO A 274 24.76 35.51 14.75
C PRO A 274 24.77 36.39 15.99
N THR A 275 23.73 37.19 16.20
CA THR A 275 23.63 38.17 17.30
C THR A 275 22.88 37.64 18.52
N LEU A 276 22.38 36.41 18.48
CA LEU A 276 21.72 35.77 19.62
C LEU A 276 22.70 35.60 20.79
N LYS A 277 22.21 35.83 22.01
CA LYS A 277 23.00 35.57 23.22
C LYS A 277 22.95 34.09 23.55
N GLU A 278 23.94 33.62 24.29
CA GLU A 278 24.07 32.21 24.68
C GLU A 278 22.81 31.64 25.36
N VAL A 279 22.17 32.43 26.23
CA VAL A 279 20.92 32.04 26.91
C VAL A 279 19.78 31.84 25.92
N ASP A 280 19.70 32.69 24.89
CA ASP A 280 18.66 32.62 23.86
C ASP A 280 18.93 31.43 22.91
N VAL A 281 20.20 31.13 22.63
CA VAL A 281 20.59 29.95 21.85
C VAL A 281 20.18 28.67 22.57
N GLU A 282 20.49 28.54 23.86
CA GLU A 282 20.08 27.37 24.65
C GLU A 282 18.54 27.22 24.71
N ALA A 283 17.80 28.33 24.85
CA ALA A 283 16.34 28.29 24.82
C ALA A 283 15.79 27.77 23.48
N VAL A 284 16.43 28.10 22.35
CA VAL A 284 16.07 27.57 21.03
C VAL A 284 16.36 26.07 20.94
N LEU A 285 17.52 25.61 21.44
CA LEU A 285 17.88 24.20 21.44
C LEU A 285 16.94 23.37 22.32
N ASP A 286 16.52 23.89 23.47
CA ASP A 286 15.52 23.26 24.32
C ASP A 286 14.15 23.18 23.62
N ALA A 287 13.77 24.21 22.86
CA ALA A 287 12.56 24.18 22.05
C ALA A 287 12.64 23.13 20.93
N PHE A 288 13.82 22.93 20.32
CA PHE A 288 14.04 21.86 19.35
C PHE A 288 13.84 20.46 19.96
N ASP A 289 14.32 20.22 21.17
CA ASP A 289 14.08 18.98 21.89
C ASP A 289 12.59 18.77 22.19
N GLN A 290 11.87 19.82 22.59
CA GLN A 290 10.42 19.76 22.79
C GLN A 290 9.66 19.42 21.50
N LEU A 291 10.03 20.03 20.37
CA LEU A 291 9.44 19.74 19.06
C LEU A 291 9.65 18.26 18.68
N ARG A 292 10.85 17.73 18.91
CA ARG A 292 11.18 16.32 18.65
C ARG A 292 10.36 15.35 19.51
N GLN A 293 10.13 15.69 20.77
CA GLN A 293 9.31 14.87 21.67
C GLN A 293 7.84 14.84 21.25
N GLN A 294 7.30 15.98 20.82
CA GLN A 294 5.90 16.13 20.40
C GLN A 294 5.59 15.49 19.05
N ASP A 295 6.58 15.39 18.15
CA ASP A 295 6.40 14.77 16.84
C ASP A 295 6.33 13.23 16.96
N PRO A 296 5.20 12.59 16.64
CA PRO A 296 5.04 11.13 16.73
C PRO A 296 5.89 10.36 15.72
N LEU A 297 6.48 11.02 14.73
CA LEU A 297 7.34 10.43 13.70
C LEU A 297 8.80 10.84 13.86
N ALA A 298 9.17 11.58 14.91
CA ALA A 298 10.58 11.88 15.16
C ALA A 298 11.25 10.79 16.00
N VAL A 299 12.49 10.44 15.62
CA VAL A 299 13.36 9.52 16.37
C VAL A 299 13.71 10.12 17.73
N SER A 300 13.49 9.33 18.79
CA SER A 300 13.69 9.77 20.18
C SER A 300 15.07 9.40 20.74
N GLN A 301 15.78 8.49 20.09
CA GLN A 301 17.08 7.99 20.51
C GLN A 301 18.17 9.04 20.30
N GLU A 302 19.00 9.27 21.31
CA GLU A 302 20.23 10.03 21.19
C GLU A 302 21.29 9.24 20.39
N GLY A 303 22.26 9.95 19.81
CA GLY A 303 23.31 9.32 18.99
C GLY A 303 22.78 8.58 17.76
N SER A 304 21.62 8.98 17.22
CA SER A 304 21.02 8.34 16.03
C SER A 304 21.75 8.58 14.73
N LEU A 305 22.76 9.42 14.75
CA LEU A 305 23.71 9.63 13.66
C LEU A 305 25.08 9.00 13.97
N ASP A 306 25.25 8.39 15.15
CA ASP A 306 26.50 7.76 15.56
C ASP A 306 26.46 6.26 15.20
N GLY A 307 27.52 5.73 14.58
CA GLY A 307 27.73 4.27 14.47
C GLY A 307 27.53 3.61 13.10
N ALA A 308 27.12 4.34 12.05
CA ALA A 308 27.40 3.89 10.68
C ALA A 308 28.78 4.42 10.26
N GLN A 309 29.54 3.69 9.44
CA GLN A 309 30.83 4.17 8.92
C GLN A 309 30.74 5.58 8.29
N ASP A 310 29.52 6.03 7.92
CA ASP A 310 29.16 7.37 7.41
C ASP A 310 27.93 8.03 8.11
N GLY A 311 27.58 7.65 9.34
CA GLY A 311 26.66 8.40 10.24
C GLY A 311 25.28 8.89 9.74
N GLY A 312 24.65 8.23 8.76
CA GLY A 312 23.43 8.72 8.10
C GLY A 312 22.15 7.92 8.42
N GLN A 313 20.99 8.60 8.31
CA GLN A 313 19.67 7.96 8.27
C GLN A 313 19.21 7.76 6.82
N LEU A 314 18.63 6.59 6.52
CA LEU A 314 17.99 6.30 5.25
C LEU A 314 16.49 6.62 5.35
N THR A 315 16.05 7.63 4.63
CA THR A 315 14.65 8.12 4.65
C THR A 315 14.04 8.15 3.25
N PRO A 316 13.69 6.98 2.68
CA PRO A 316 13.10 6.92 1.35
C PRO A 316 11.71 7.56 1.35
N PHE A 317 11.41 8.29 0.27
CA PHE A 317 10.05 8.73 -0.03
C PHE A 317 9.36 7.70 -0.91
N LYS A 318 8.20 7.22 -0.47
CA LYS A 318 7.49 6.11 -1.10
C LYS A 318 6.25 6.60 -1.81
N ILE A 319 6.35 6.74 -3.13
CA ILE A 319 5.19 6.79 -4.04
C ILE A 319 5.09 5.41 -4.70
N ALA A 320 4.20 4.56 -4.20
CA ALA A 320 4.20 3.15 -4.53
C ALA A 320 2.78 2.56 -4.67
N PRO A 321 2.61 1.52 -5.50
CA PRO A 321 3.59 1.05 -6.50
C PRO A 321 3.81 2.09 -7.59
N ASN A 322 4.89 1.97 -8.36
CA ASN A 322 5.06 2.79 -9.56
C ASN A 322 4.03 2.40 -10.65
N PHE A 323 3.96 3.15 -11.76
CA PHE A 323 2.96 2.91 -12.81
C PHE A 323 3.00 1.49 -13.38
N GLU A 324 4.19 0.99 -13.71
CA GLU A 324 4.36 -0.34 -14.33
C GLU A 324 3.82 -1.44 -13.41
N ILE A 325 4.21 -1.41 -12.14
CA ILE A 325 3.76 -2.40 -11.15
C ILE A 325 2.29 -2.18 -10.79
N THR A 326 1.80 -0.94 -10.77
CA THR A 326 0.38 -0.64 -10.58
C THR A 326 -0.48 -1.25 -11.69
N MET A 327 -0.11 -1.03 -12.96
CA MET A 327 -0.80 -1.58 -14.12
C MET A 327 -0.74 -3.12 -14.11
N TYR A 328 0.45 -3.68 -13.86
CA TYR A 328 0.69 -5.12 -13.75
C TYR A 328 -0.24 -5.76 -12.69
N LEU A 329 -0.26 -5.21 -11.48
CA LEU A 329 -1.07 -5.72 -10.38
C LEU A 329 -2.57 -5.50 -10.63
N ALA A 330 -2.97 -4.35 -11.17
CA ALA A 330 -4.36 -4.07 -11.50
C ALA A 330 -4.92 -5.10 -12.48
N GLN A 331 -4.17 -5.45 -13.53
CA GLN A 331 -4.55 -6.47 -14.49
C GLN A 331 -4.52 -7.88 -13.90
N ALA A 332 -3.51 -8.22 -13.10
CA ALA A 332 -3.40 -9.53 -12.46
C ALA A 332 -4.50 -9.80 -11.41
N THR A 333 -5.04 -8.74 -10.81
CA THR A 333 -6.05 -8.85 -9.73
C THR A 333 -7.46 -8.44 -10.16
N GLY A 334 -7.61 -7.87 -11.35
CA GLY A 334 -8.87 -7.32 -11.84
C GLY A 334 -9.30 -6.03 -11.12
N SER A 335 -8.33 -5.25 -10.62
CA SER A 335 -8.57 -4.06 -9.82
C SER A 335 -8.73 -2.79 -10.66
N CYS A 336 -9.52 -1.86 -10.14
CA CYS A 336 -9.44 -0.44 -10.46
C CYS A 336 -8.11 0.14 -9.97
N ILE A 337 -7.56 1.14 -10.65
CA ILE A 337 -6.45 1.94 -10.10
C ILE A 337 -7.03 3.17 -9.40
N VAL A 338 -6.54 3.51 -8.21
CA VAL A 338 -6.91 4.75 -7.52
C VAL A 338 -5.65 5.49 -7.10
N THR A 339 -5.65 6.81 -7.28
CA THR A 339 -4.54 7.67 -6.88
C THR A 339 -5.02 9.04 -6.44
N ASP A 340 -4.25 9.70 -5.57
CA ASP A 340 -4.38 11.10 -5.20
C ASP A 340 -3.22 11.95 -5.76
N SER A 341 -2.25 11.33 -6.43
CA SER A 341 -1.12 12.04 -7.05
C SER A 341 -1.49 12.50 -8.46
N VAL A 342 -1.34 13.81 -8.70
CA VAL A 342 -1.52 14.43 -10.02
C VAL A 342 -0.54 13.82 -11.02
N PHE A 343 0.69 13.55 -10.58
CA PHE A 343 1.70 12.90 -11.40
C PHE A 343 1.29 11.48 -11.84
N ARG A 344 0.84 10.63 -10.92
CA ARG A 344 0.30 9.29 -11.25
C ARG A 344 -0.92 9.38 -12.16
N TRP A 345 -1.80 10.35 -11.92
CA TRP A 345 -2.98 10.55 -12.74
C TRP A 345 -2.65 10.88 -14.20
N ARG A 346 -1.66 11.73 -14.44
CA ARG A 346 -1.18 12.04 -15.80
C ARG A 346 -0.65 10.83 -16.53
N GLU A 347 0.10 9.98 -15.85
CA GLU A 347 0.62 8.74 -16.43
C GLU A 347 -0.54 7.83 -16.90
N LEU A 348 -1.58 7.70 -16.08
CA LEU A 348 -2.78 6.95 -16.42
C LEU A 348 -3.54 7.57 -17.58
N MET A 349 -3.69 8.90 -17.61
CA MET A 349 -4.33 9.60 -18.72
C MET A 349 -3.61 9.38 -20.04
N VAL A 350 -2.27 9.44 -20.05
CA VAL A 350 -1.44 9.18 -21.23
C VAL A 350 -1.64 7.74 -21.71
N ALA A 351 -1.59 6.77 -20.80
CA ALA A 351 -1.81 5.35 -21.12
C ALA A 351 -3.23 5.06 -21.62
N ALA A 352 -4.22 5.84 -21.16
CA ALA A 352 -5.60 5.68 -21.56
C ALA A 352 -5.88 6.20 -22.98
N GLN A 353 -5.07 7.11 -23.54
CA GLN A 353 -5.36 7.81 -24.82
C GLN A 353 -5.78 6.87 -25.96
N ARG A 354 -5.20 5.67 -26.03
CA ARG A 354 -5.52 4.67 -27.06
C ARG A 354 -6.95 4.12 -26.96
N GLY A 355 -7.54 4.13 -25.77
CA GLY A 355 -8.89 3.64 -25.50
C GLY A 355 -10.00 4.69 -25.65
N TRP A 356 -9.68 5.92 -26.08
CA TRP A 356 -10.65 7.02 -26.28
C TRP A 356 -11.23 7.08 -27.70
N LEU A 357 -11.19 5.99 -28.47
CA LEU A 357 -11.82 5.93 -29.78
C LEU A 357 -13.35 5.89 -29.61
N GLY A 358 -14.02 7.04 -29.72
CA GLY A 358 -15.48 7.18 -29.68
C GLY A 358 -16.01 7.95 -28.47
N ALA A 359 -17.33 7.93 -28.28
CA ALA A 359 -17.96 8.58 -27.12
C ALA A 359 -17.57 7.84 -25.83
N PRO A 360 -17.25 8.56 -24.74
CA PRO A 360 -16.88 7.93 -23.48
C PRO A 360 -18.04 7.11 -22.93
N PRO A 361 -17.83 5.85 -22.52
CA PRO A 361 -18.88 5.05 -21.91
C PRO A 361 -19.30 5.64 -20.57
N LEU A 362 -20.54 5.33 -20.16
CA LEU A 362 -21.07 5.74 -18.86
C LEU A 362 -21.03 7.27 -18.64
N ALA A 363 -21.13 8.07 -19.70
CA ALA A 363 -20.92 9.53 -19.64
C ALA A 363 -21.77 10.24 -18.57
N GLN A 364 -23.05 9.85 -18.42
CA GLN A 364 -23.93 10.43 -17.41
C GLN A 364 -23.51 10.05 -15.98
N LEU A 365 -23.22 8.76 -15.76
CA LEU A 365 -22.75 8.27 -14.46
C LEU A 365 -21.41 8.92 -14.08
N ARG A 366 -20.52 9.08 -15.06
CA ARG A 366 -19.24 9.78 -14.88
C ARG A 366 -19.47 11.20 -14.38
N ALA A 367 -20.31 11.97 -15.07
CA ALA A 367 -20.63 13.35 -14.68
C ALA A 367 -21.26 13.41 -13.28
N SER A 368 -22.19 12.49 -12.97
CA SER A 368 -22.80 12.39 -11.63
C SER A 368 -21.78 12.08 -10.54
N MET A 369 -20.80 11.20 -10.80
CA MET A 369 -19.71 10.91 -9.85
C MET A 369 -18.77 12.10 -9.69
N GLU A 370 -18.35 12.74 -10.78
CA GLU A 370 -17.43 13.89 -10.75
C GLU A 370 -18.02 15.14 -10.05
N GLN A 371 -19.36 15.26 -10.02
CA GLN A 371 -20.07 16.32 -9.32
C GLN A 371 -20.43 15.98 -7.86
N ALA A 372 -20.25 14.73 -7.44
CA ALA A 372 -20.63 14.30 -6.11
C ALA A 372 -19.55 14.57 -5.06
N ASP A 373 -19.99 15.00 -3.87
CA ASP A 373 -19.18 14.99 -2.66
C ASP A 373 -19.23 13.59 -2.02
N PHE A 374 -18.12 12.87 -2.08
CA PHE A 374 -17.96 11.59 -1.40
C PHE A 374 -17.53 11.84 0.04
N ALA A 375 -18.10 11.10 1.01
CA ALA A 375 -17.55 11.17 2.36
C ALA A 375 -16.30 10.31 2.45
N PHE A 376 -15.24 10.87 2.96
CA PHE A 376 -13.93 10.24 2.99
C PHE A 376 -13.38 10.35 4.43
N PRO A 377 -13.81 9.45 5.33
CA PRO A 377 -13.27 9.40 6.68
C PRO A 377 -11.76 9.14 6.65
N TYR A 378 -11.02 9.87 7.49
CA TYR A 378 -9.57 9.70 7.64
C TYR A 378 -9.22 8.79 8.82
N ASP A 379 -10.06 8.75 9.84
CA ASP A 379 -9.82 7.92 11.02
C ASP A 379 -10.18 6.45 10.75
N VAL A 380 -9.29 5.54 11.14
CA VAL A 380 -9.43 4.11 10.90
C VAL A 380 -10.55 3.49 11.73
N GLN A 381 -10.81 4.00 12.94
CA GLN A 381 -11.90 3.53 13.77
C GLN A 381 -13.25 4.00 13.21
N ASP A 382 -13.32 5.22 12.68
CA ASP A 382 -14.50 5.71 11.96
C ASP A 382 -14.79 4.88 10.71
N ILE A 383 -13.78 4.61 9.87
CA ILE A 383 -13.90 3.73 8.69
C ILE A 383 -14.47 2.37 9.12
N SER A 384 -13.87 1.79 10.15
CA SER A 384 -14.26 0.50 10.70
C SER A 384 -15.71 0.45 11.17
N ALA A 385 -16.14 1.44 11.96
CA ALA A 385 -17.49 1.54 12.46
C ALA A 385 -18.52 1.78 11.34
N LEU A 386 -18.17 2.56 10.31
CA LEU A 386 -19.01 2.80 9.14
C LEU A 386 -19.18 1.53 8.29
N ALA A 387 -18.12 0.74 8.14
CA ALA A 387 -18.17 -0.55 7.46
C ALA A 387 -19.10 -1.54 8.19
N GLU A 388 -18.99 -1.65 9.51
CA GLU A 388 -19.84 -2.54 10.33
C GLU A 388 -21.32 -2.17 10.28
N ARG A 389 -21.63 -0.87 10.28
CA ARG A 389 -23.01 -0.38 10.16
C ARG A 389 -23.60 -0.59 8.76
N GLY A 390 -22.78 -0.96 7.77
CA GLY A 390 -23.22 -1.20 6.40
C GLY A 390 -23.70 0.05 5.66
N ILE A 391 -23.40 1.26 6.16
CA ILE A 391 -23.87 2.53 5.57
C ILE A 391 -23.39 2.70 4.12
N PHE A 392 -22.21 2.17 3.80
CA PHE A 392 -21.62 2.21 2.47
C PHE A 392 -21.78 0.90 1.68
N GLY A 393 -22.52 -0.09 2.21
CA GLY A 393 -22.56 -1.45 1.67
C GLY A 393 -23.09 -1.58 0.23
N ALA A 394 -23.74 -0.55 -0.30
CA ALA A 394 -24.19 -0.52 -1.69
C ALA A 394 -23.10 -0.11 -2.69
N TYR A 395 -22.05 0.62 -2.26
CA TYR A 395 -20.99 1.10 -3.15
C TYR A 395 -20.17 -0.03 -3.79
N PRO A 396 -19.70 -1.05 -3.07
CA PRO A 396 -18.97 -2.15 -3.69
C PRO A 396 -19.79 -2.85 -4.80
N ASN A 397 -21.11 -2.94 -4.63
CA ASN A 397 -21.97 -3.56 -5.63
C ASN A 397 -22.06 -2.76 -6.94
N ILE A 398 -22.20 -1.44 -6.86
CA ILE A 398 -22.21 -0.60 -8.06
C ILE A 398 -20.81 -0.58 -8.72
N MET A 399 -19.74 -0.55 -7.93
CA MET A 399 -18.36 -0.66 -8.45
C MET A 399 -18.13 -1.98 -9.19
N ARG A 400 -18.64 -3.11 -8.68
CA ARG A 400 -18.59 -4.41 -9.38
C ARG A 400 -19.28 -4.34 -10.74
N LYS A 401 -20.46 -3.70 -10.80
CA LYS A 401 -21.21 -3.55 -12.06
C LYS A 401 -20.47 -2.68 -13.07
N ILE A 402 -19.89 -1.55 -12.62
CA ILE A 402 -19.08 -0.65 -13.46
C ILE A 402 -17.86 -1.40 -14.01
N LEU A 403 -17.07 -2.03 -13.13
CA LEU A 403 -15.89 -2.81 -13.50
C LEU A 403 -16.23 -3.91 -14.52
N LYS A 404 -17.27 -4.70 -14.24
CA LYS A 404 -17.71 -5.78 -15.13
C LYS A 404 -18.16 -5.24 -16.49
N TYR A 405 -18.88 -4.11 -16.52
CA TYR A 405 -19.32 -3.49 -17.75
C TYR A 405 -18.13 -3.05 -18.60
N LEU A 406 -17.24 -2.23 -18.03
CA LEU A 406 -16.06 -1.69 -18.70
C LEU A 406 -15.12 -2.80 -19.17
N SER A 407 -14.93 -3.86 -18.38
CA SER A 407 -14.07 -4.99 -18.75
C SER A 407 -14.54 -5.77 -19.98
N THR A 408 -15.82 -5.66 -20.36
CA THR A 408 -16.40 -6.39 -21.51
C THR A 408 -16.70 -5.50 -22.71
N LEU A 409 -16.58 -4.18 -22.55
CA LEU A 409 -17.01 -3.20 -23.54
C LEU A 409 -16.14 -3.20 -24.80
N SER A 410 -14.86 -3.56 -24.70
CA SER A 410 -13.98 -3.71 -25.88
C SER A 410 -14.45 -4.78 -26.87
N THR A 411 -15.35 -5.67 -26.44
CA THR A 411 -15.87 -6.80 -27.24
C THR A 411 -17.37 -6.73 -27.47
N ARG A 412 -18.05 -5.68 -26.98
CA ARG A 412 -19.51 -5.57 -26.98
C ARG A 412 -19.94 -4.13 -27.22
N ASP A 413 -21.09 -3.96 -27.88
CA ASP A 413 -21.67 -2.64 -28.06
C ASP A 413 -22.12 -2.02 -26.74
N SER A 414 -22.14 -0.69 -26.71
CA SER A 414 -22.68 0.08 -25.59
C SER A 414 -24.14 -0.26 -25.34
N LYS A 415 -24.56 -0.22 -24.07
CA LYS A 415 -25.93 -0.56 -23.66
C LYS A 415 -26.59 0.64 -22.97
N PRO A 416 -27.17 1.59 -23.72
CA PRO A 416 -27.68 2.85 -23.17
C PRO A 416 -28.63 2.68 -21.98
N ASN A 417 -29.56 1.71 -22.06
CA ASN A 417 -30.51 1.44 -20.97
C ASN A 417 -29.82 0.91 -19.70
N PHE A 418 -28.75 0.13 -19.85
CA PHE A 418 -27.96 -0.36 -18.72
C PHE A 418 -27.13 0.77 -18.11
N GLU A 419 -26.51 1.62 -18.94
CA GLU A 419 -25.77 2.80 -18.47
C GLU A 419 -26.67 3.78 -17.71
N ALA A 420 -27.87 4.06 -18.23
CA ALA A 420 -28.86 4.90 -17.55
C ALA A 420 -29.33 4.28 -16.21
N SER A 421 -29.50 2.96 -16.18
CA SER A 421 -29.85 2.23 -14.95
C SER A 421 -28.75 2.32 -13.89
N LEU A 422 -27.47 2.21 -14.29
CA LEU A 422 -26.34 2.40 -13.37
C LEU A 422 -26.30 3.82 -12.79
N ASN A 423 -26.55 4.83 -13.63
CA ASN A 423 -26.63 6.21 -13.15
C ASN A 423 -27.75 6.40 -12.12
N ALA A 424 -28.95 5.89 -12.42
CA ALA A 424 -30.09 5.95 -11.49
C ALA A 424 -29.85 5.15 -10.19
N GLU A 425 -29.08 4.05 -10.25
CA GLU A 425 -28.64 3.31 -9.06
C GLU A 425 -27.67 4.14 -8.22
N PHE A 426 -26.67 4.77 -8.85
CA PHE A 426 -25.72 5.65 -8.16
C PHE A 426 -26.42 6.78 -7.40
N GLU A 427 -27.35 7.49 -8.05
CA GLU A 427 -28.08 8.59 -7.41
C GLU A 427 -28.90 8.14 -6.18
N ARG A 428 -29.51 6.95 -6.25
CA ARG A 428 -30.22 6.36 -5.10
C ARG A 428 -29.27 6.00 -3.96
N ILE A 429 -28.12 5.39 -4.28
CA ILE A 429 -27.08 5.07 -3.29
C ILE A 429 -26.59 6.36 -2.62
N ARG A 430 -26.31 7.40 -3.39
CA ARG A 430 -25.88 8.71 -2.89
C ARG A 430 -26.90 9.33 -1.94
N ALA A 431 -28.17 9.39 -2.34
CA ALA A 431 -29.26 9.95 -1.53
C ALA A 431 -29.48 9.19 -0.21
N SER A 432 -29.46 7.85 -0.26
CA SER A 432 -29.62 7.01 0.92
C SER A 432 -28.44 7.17 1.90
N THR A 433 -27.21 7.19 1.38
CA THR A 433 -26.00 7.36 2.19
C THR A 433 -25.95 8.76 2.83
N ALA A 434 -26.33 9.81 2.09
CA ALA A 434 -26.40 11.17 2.62
C ALA A 434 -27.43 11.28 3.76
N SER A 435 -28.57 10.60 3.62
CA SER A 435 -29.61 10.55 4.65
C SER A 435 -29.15 9.80 5.91
N ALA A 436 -28.42 8.69 5.75
CA ALA A 436 -27.85 7.94 6.85
C ALA A 436 -26.74 8.72 7.59
N LYS A 437 -25.91 9.46 6.85
CA LYS A 437 -24.85 10.33 7.42
C LYS A 437 -25.42 11.48 8.23
N LYS A 438 -26.48 12.14 7.78
CA LYS A 438 -27.15 13.22 8.55
C LYS A 438 -27.66 12.75 9.92
N ARG A 439 -27.94 11.45 10.07
CA ARG A 439 -28.35 10.85 11.35
C ARG A 439 -27.16 10.52 12.26
N SER A 440 -25.93 10.46 11.72
CA SER A 440 -24.71 10.36 12.52
C SER A 440 -24.22 11.77 12.86
N ALA A 441 -23.89 12.04 14.13
CA ALA A 441 -23.41 13.34 14.58
C ALA A 441 -21.98 13.70 14.10
N THR A 442 -21.34 12.83 13.32
CA THR A 442 -19.93 12.98 12.90
C THR A 442 -19.83 13.71 11.56
N HIS A 443 -19.14 14.85 11.53
CA HIS A 443 -18.80 15.53 10.29
C HIS A 443 -17.67 14.78 9.58
N LEU A 444 -17.99 14.10 8.48
CA LEU A 444 -17.00 13.37 7.69
C LEU A 444 -16.34 14.32 6.67
N PRO A 445 -15.01 14.28 6.50
CA PRO A 445 -14.35 14.98 5.40
C PRO A 445 -14.94 14.55 4.06
N LYS A 446 -14.82 15.42 3.07
CA LYS A 446 -15.32 15.18 1.71
C LYS A 446 -14.16 15.03 0.74
N ALA A 447 -14.38 14.27 -0.32
CA ALA A 447 -13.49 14.19 -1.47
C ALA A 447 -14.31 14.24 -2.75
N ARG A 448 -13.71 14.76 -3.81
CA ARG A 448 -14.22 14.67 -5.18
C ARG A 448 -13.48 13.56 -5.92
N ILE A 449 -14.15 12.96 -6.90
CA ILE A 449 -13.59 11.85 -7.67
C ILE A 449 -13.64 12.16 -9.15
N SER A 450 -12.47 12.21 -9.78
CA SER A 450 -12.31 12.27 -11.23
C SER A 450 -12.23 10.85 -11.81
N CYS A 451 -12.89 10.60 -12.94
CA CYS A 451 -13.06 9.24 -13.47
C CYS A 451 -12.39 9.06 -14.83
N LEU A 452 -11.64 7.97 -15.00
CA LEU A 452 -11.00 7.60 -16.27
C LEU A 452 -11.47 6.21 -16.72
N TRP A 453 -12.47 6.22 -17.61
CA TRP A 453 -13.17 5.01 -18.09
C TRP A 453 -13.09 4.89 -19.63
N PRO A 454 -11.91 4.64 -20.20
CA PRO A 454 -11.77 4.42 -21.65
C PRO A 454 -12.47 3.12 -22.09
N ALA A 455 -13.08 3.11 -23.27
CA ALA A 455 -13.85 1.95 -23.76
C ALA A 455 -12.97 0.69 -23.98
N GLY A 456 -11.71 0.88 -24.36
CA GLY A 456 -10.71 -0.19 -24.50
C GLY A 456 -9.97 -0.56 -23.21
N GLY A 457 -10.28 0.10 -22.09
CA GLY A 457 -9.47 0.09 -20.88
C GLY A 457 -8.17 0.90 -21.04
N ILE A 458 -7.45 1.05 -19.92
CA ILE A 458 -6.13 1.67 -19.85
C ILE A 458 -5.11 0.59 -20.20
N GLN A 459 -4.22 0.87 -21.15
CA GLN A 459 -3.32 -0.14 -21.71
C GLN A 459 -1.89 0.37 -21.80
N ASP A 460 -0.96 -0.53 -21.48
CA ASP A 460 0.45 -0.36 -21.78
C ASP A 460 1.01 -1.67 -22.37
N ASN A 461 1.54 -1.61 -23.60
CA ASN A 461 2.01 -2.79 -24.31
C ASN A 461 3.21 -3.45 -23.63
N THR A 462 4.04 -2.66 -22.94
CA THR A 462 5.20 -3.19 -22.23
C THR A 462 4.77 -3.92 -20.97
N VAL A 463 3.77 -3.40 -20.24
CA VAL A 463 3.19 -4.10 -19.08
C VAL A 463 2.49 -5.40 -19.48
N ASN A 464 1.77 -5.41 -20.61
CA ASN A 464 1.16 -6.65 -21.12
C ASN A 464 2.21 -7.75 -21.38
N ARG A 465 3.42 -7.39 -21.84
CA ARG A 465 4.51 -8.35 -21.99
C ARG A 465 5.01 -8.84 -20.63
N LEU A 466 5.12 -7.98 -19.61
CA LEU A 466 5.50 -8.40 -18.26
C LEU A 466 4.55 -9.48 -17.73
N LEU A 467 3.23 -9.30 -17.91
CA LEU A 467 2.24 -10.28 -17.48
C LEU A 467 2.40 -11.63 -18.20
N LEU A 468 2.65 -11.63 -19.51
CA LEU A 468 2.86 -12.83 -20.30
C LEU A 468 4.17 -13.57 -19.96
N MET A 469 5.21 -12.84 -19.56
CA MET A 469 6.47 -13.43 -19.11
C MET A 469 6.42 -13.89 -17.65
N SER A 470 5.49 -13.36 -16.86
CA SER A 470 5.24 -13.82 -15.50
C SER A 470 4.35 -15.08 -15.48
N SER A 471 4.31 -15.78 -14.36
CA SER A 471 3.42 -16.95 -14.14
C SER A 471 1.93 -16.57 -13.96
N SER A 472 1.48 -15.48 -14.59
CA SER A 472 0.11 -14.96 -14.47
C SER A 472 -0.82 -15.63 -15.47
N GLU A 473 -1.39 -16.78 -15.11
CA GLU A 473 -2.31 -17.55 -15.96
C GLU A 473 -3.65 -16.85 -16.20
N HIS A 474 -4.07 -15.99 -15.27
CA HIS A 474 -5.35 -15.28 -15.30
C HIS A 474 -5.14 -13.79 -15.01
N HIS A 475 -5.19 -12.98 -16.06
CA HIS A 475 -5.10 -11.53 -15.98
C HIS A 475 -6.02 -10.86 -17.01
N LEU A 476 -6.37 -9.60 -16.76
CA LEU A 476 -7.10 -8.79 -17.72
C LEU A 476 -6.16 -8.26 -18.81
N ALA A 477 -6.65 -8.11 -20.04
CA ALA A 477 -5.90 -7.54 -21.15
C ALA A 477 -5.64 -6.01 -21.01
N SER A 478 -6.42 -5.34 -20.15
CA SER A 478 -6.31 -3.92 -19.85
C SER A 478 -6.88 -3.63 -18.46
N VAL A 479 -6.53 -2.46 -17.90
CA VAL A 479 -7.14 -1.99 -16.66
C VAL A 479 -8.48 -1.33 -16.98
N PRO A 480 -9.61 -1.78 -16.41
CA PRO A 480 -10.93 -1.31 -16.84
C PRO A 480 -11.22 0.16 -16.48
N MET A 481 -10.70 0.62 -15.33
CA MET A 481 -10.97 1.96 -14.83
C MET A 481 -9.88 2.47 -13.90
N ALA A 482 -9.72 3.79 -13.86
CA ALA A 482 -8.99 4.49 -12.81
C ALA A 482 -9.80 5.65 -12.22
N LEU A 483 -9.54 5.95 -10.96
CA LEU A 483 -10.14 7.07 -10.22
C LEU A 483 -9.05 7.97 -9.64
N PHE A 484 -9.28 9.27 -9.68
CA PHE A 484 -8.45 10.28 -9.04
C PHE A 484 -9.20 10.92 -7.88
N VAL A 485 -8.60 10.92 -6.70
CA VAL A 485 -9.20 11.45 -5.46
C VAL A 485 -8.69 12.86 -5.22
N GLU A 486 -9.58 13.83 -5.36
CA GLU A 486 -9.33 15.25 -5.10
C GLU A 486 -9.85 15.61 -3.71
N ARG A 487 -9.02 16.29 -2.92
CA ARG A 487 -9.32 16.63 -1.52
C ARG A 487 -9.78 18.08 -1.37
#